data_AF-A0A164I475-F1
#
_entry.id   AF-A0A164I475-F1
#
_cell.length_a   1.000
_cell.length_b   1.000
_cell.length_c   1.000
_cell.angle_alpha   90.00
_cell.angle_beta   90.00
_cell.angle_gamma   90.00
#
_symmetry.space_group_name_H-M   'P 1'
#
loop_
_entity.id
_entity.type
_entity.pdbx_description
1 polymer ?
#
loop_
_entity_poly.entity_id
_entity_poly.type
_entity_poly.pdbx_seq_one_letter_code
_entity_poly.pdbx_strand_id
1 'polypeptide(L)'
;MCGVWRKVPRVYKQLLREEKLWVALMEDKDGEAITGRVARYKALSTELLSAVLTPSGGSSCPACGGTAAVSMASASNSIHVTVAVSGLSSKGADVETFVVRLETLETGTHPSRVIEELVTVQKPQE
;
A
#
# COMPACT_ATOMS: atom_id res chain seq x y z
N MET A 1 8.14 -2.72 5.59
CA MET A 1 7.32 -3.92 5.28
C MET A 1 7.43 -4.21 3.79
N CYS A 2 7.54 -5.48 3.37
CA CYS A 2 7.50 -5.86 1.95
C CYS A 2 6.50 -7.00 1.73
N GLY A 3 5.60 -6.82 0.76
CA GLY A 3 4.60 -7.81 0.34
C GLY A 3 4.82 -8.19 -1.13
N VAL A 4 4.50 -9.44 -1.47
CA VAL A 4 4.71 -9.97 -2.84
C VAL A 4 3.48 -10.75 -3.29
N TRP A 5 2.73 -10.16 -4.23
CA TRP A 5 1.62 -10.84 -4.88
C TRP A 5 2.07 -11.55 -6.15
N ARG A 6 1.85 -12.86 -6.20
CA ARG A 6 2.15 -13.72 -7.37
C ARG A 6 0.88 -13.99 -8.18
N LYS A 7 1.04 -14.30 -9.47
CA LYS A 7 -0.05 -14.63 -10.41
C LYS A 7 -1.09 -13.50 -10.54
N VAL A 8 -0.63 -12.25 -10.48
CA VAL A 8 -1.54 -11.10 -10.56
C VAL A 8 -2.14 -10.99 -11.96
N PRO A 9 -3.49 -10.93 -12.09
CA PRO A 9 -4.16 -10.70 -13.36
C PRO A 9 -3.62 -9.48 -14.12
N ARG A 10 -3.55 -9.60 -15.46
CA ARG A 10 -2.97 -8.57 -16.34
C ARG A 10 -3.68 -7.20 -16.20
N VAL A 11 -4.99 -7.20 -15.91
CA VAL A 11 -5.78 -5.98 -15.70
C VAL A 11 -5.20 -5.09 -14.60
N TYR A 12 -4.69 -5.65 -13.51
CA TYR A 12 -4.15 -4.85 -12.40
C TYR A 12 -2.81 -4.20 -12.74
N LYS A 13 -1.98 -4.88 -13.54
CA LYS A 13 -0.77 -4.25 -14.08
C LYS A 13 -1.10 -3.10 -15.03
N GLN A 14 -2.19 -3.24 -15.78
CA GLN A 14 -2.67 -2.17 -16.64
C GLN A 14 -3.13 -0.97 -15.81
N LEU A 15 -3.92 -1.20 -14.75
CA LEU A 15 -4.35 -0.16 -13.82
C LEU A 15 -3.18 0.53 -13.12
N LEU A 16 -2.10 -0.20 -12.76
CA LEU A 16 -0.86 0.40 -12.25
C LEU A 16 -0.20 1.33 -13.27
N ARG A 17 -0.09 0.90 -14.54
CA ARG A 17 0.48 1.72 -15.62
C ARG A 17 -0.35 2.96 -15.92
N GLU A 18 -1.66 2.87 -15.72
CA GLU A 18 -2.60 3.98 -15.84
C GLU A 18 -2.68 4.85 -14.58
N GLU A 19 -1.90 4.54 -13.53
CA GLU A 19 -1.88 5.27 -12.27
C GLU A 19 -3.28 5.33 -11.61
N LYS A 20 -4.06 4.26 -11.74
CA LYS A 20 -5.45 4.14 -11.24
C LYS A 20 -5.57 3.34 -9.94
N LEU A 21 -4.46 2.81 -9.43
CA LEU A 21 -4.44 2.08 -8.16
C LEU A 21 -3.97 2.97 -7.01
N TRP A 22 -4.48 2.64 -5.84
CA TRP A 22 -4.11 3.20 -4.55
C TRP A 22 -3.53 2.09 -3.68
N VAL A 23 -2.57 2.45 -2.85
CA VAL A 23 -2.09 1.61 -1.75
C VAL A 23 -2.76 2.10 -0.48
N ALA A 24 -3.35 1.18 0.27
CA ALA A 24 -3.86 1.41 1.61
C ALA A 24 -3.12 0.51 2.60
N LEU A 25 -2.74 1.07 3.74
CA LEU A 25 -2.18 0.35 4.87
C LEU A 25 -3.10 0.57 6.08
N MET A 26 -3.55 -0.52 6.70
CA MET A 26 -4.48 -0.51 7.83
C MET A 26 -3.93 -1.38 8.97
N GLU A 27 -4.21 -1.02 10.22
CA GLU A 27 -3.86 -1.83 11.40
C GLU A 27 -4.77 -3.07 11.54
N ASP A 28 -6.00 -2.99 11.08
CA ASP A 28 -6.92 -4.12 10.95
C ASP A 28 -7.80 -3.99 9.70
N LYS A 29 -8.73 -4.93 9.45
CA LYS A 29 -9.56 -4.91 8.22
C LYS A 29 -10.58 -3.78 8.15
N ASP A 30 -10.98 -3.24 9.29
CA ASP A 30 -12.01 -2.22 9.47
C ASP A 30 -11.46 -0.92 10.11
N GLY A 31 -10.15 -0.90 10.39
CA GLY A 31 -9.42 0.16 11.06
C GLY A 31 -9.02 1.29 10.13
N GLU A 32 -8.38 2.31 10.73
CA GLU A 32 -7.98 3.50 10.00
C GLU A 32 -6.90 3.19 8.96
N ALA A 33 -7.06 3.79 7.78
CA ALA A 33 -6.16 3.59 6.66
C ALA A 33 -5.35 4.86 6.38
N ILE A 34 -4.04 4.70 6.26
CA ILE A 34 -3.24 5.64 5.47
C ILE A 34 -3.27 5.17 4.01
N THR A 35 -3.59 6.07 3.10
CA THR A 35 -3.77 5.74 1.69
C THR A 35 -3.00 6.70 0.80
N GLY A 36 -2.63 6.21 -0.38
CA GLY A 36 -1.91 7.02 -1.35
C GLY A 36 -2.05 6.47 -2.77
N ARG A 37 -2.19 7.37 -3.73
CA ARG A 37 -2.28 7.02 -5.14
C ARG A 37 -0.92 6.57 -5.65
N VAL A 38 -0.90 5.44 -6.35
CA VAL A 38 0.30 4.97 -7.03
C VAL A 38 0.48 5.76 -8.32
N ALA A 39 1.59 6.49 -8.42
CA ALA A 39 1.97 7.30 -9.56
C ALA A 39 3.44 7.10 -9.94
N ARG A 40 3.79 7.39 -11.20
CA ARG A 40 5.19 7.37 -11.62
C ARG A 40 5.95 8.55 -11.04
N TYR A 41 7.09 8.26 -10.44
CA TYR A 41 8.01 9.29 -10.00
C TYR A 41 8.88 9.77 -11.16
N LYS A 42 8.45 10.86 -11.80
CA LYS A 42 9.03 11.39 -13.05
C LYS A 42 10.46 11.93 -12.92
N ALA A 43 10.96 12.13 -11.70
CA ALA A 43 12.29 12.70 -11.48
C ALA A 43 13.41 11.65 -11.39
N LEU A 44 13.10 10.35 -11.42
CA LEU A 44 14.10 9.27 -11.44
C LEU A 44 14.39 8.82 -12.87
N SER A 45 15.66 8.48 -13.14
CA SER A 45 16.13 7.97 -14.45
C SER A 45 15.52 6.61 -14.82
N THR A 46 15.08 5.86 -13.82
CA THR A 46 14.27 4.65 -13.98
C THR A 46 12.89 4.92 -13.43
N GLU A 47 11.84 4.72 -14.23
CA GLU A 47 10.46 4.90 -13.76
C GLU A 47 10.19 3.98 -12.56
N LEU A 48 9.93 4.59 -11.41
CA LEU A 48 9.48 3.91 -10.20
C LEU A 48 8.03 4.30 -9.93
N LEU A 49 7.15 3.31 -9.75
CA LEU A 49 5.80 3.55 -9.25
C LEU A 49 5.90 3.73 -7.73
N SER A 50 5.35 4.83 -7.23
CA SER A 50 5.39 5.16 -5.80
C SER A 50 4.10 5.82 -5.35
N ALA A 51 3.84 5.78 -4.04
CA ALA A 51 2.73 6.48 -3.41
C ALA A 51 3.22 7.16 -2.13
N VAL A 52 2.74 8.37 -1.87
CA VAL A 52 2.82 9.00 -0.56
C VAL A 52 1.53 8.65 0.17
N LEU A 53 1.65 8.00 1.32
CA LEU A 53 0.53 7.56 2.13
C LEU A 53 0.21 8.64 3.15
N THR A 54 -1.01 9.14 3.12
CA THR A 54 -1.53 10.13 4.06
C THR A 54 -2.74 9.57 4.78
N PRO A 55 -3.01 10.00 6.02
CA PRO A 55 -4.21 9.59 6.72
C PRO A 55 -5.46 10.01 5.94
N SER A 56 -6.41 9.09 5.85
CA SER A 56 -7.74 9.39 5.30
C SER A 56 -8.51 10.31 6.27
N GLY A 57 -9.35 11.19 5.72
CA GLY A 57 -10.04 12.22 6.50
C GLY A 57 -10.86 11.61 7.63
N GLY A 58 -10.54 11.96 8.88
CA GLY A 58 -11.15 11.40 10.09
C GLY A 58 -10.23 10.51 10.93
N SER A 59 -8.99 10.28 10.52
CA SER A 59 -8.05 9.43 11.28
C SER A 59 -7.68 9.98 12.66
N SER A 60 -7.71 9.12 13.66
CA SER A 60 -7.16 9.27 15.01
C SER A 60 -5.64 9.52 15.04
N CYS A 61 -4.94 9.24 13.93
CA CYS A 61 -3.51 9.46 13.80
C CYS A 61 -3.14 10.51 12.74
N PRO A 62 -3.29 11.81 13.04
CA PRO A 62 -2.94 12.90 12.10
C PRO A 62 -1.43 13.00 11.82
N ALA A 63 -0.58 12.40 12.66
CA ALA A 63 0.87 12.32 12.46
C ALA A 63 1.30 11.02 11.74
N CYS A 64 0.35 10.15 11.37
CA CYS A 64 0.66 8.96 10.59
C CYS A 64 0.96 9.32 9.15
N GLY A 65 1.85 8.57 8.53
CA GLY A 65 2.15 8.74 7.13
C GLY A 65 3.13 7.69 6.65
N GLY A 66 3.37 7.67 5.35
CA GLY A 66 4.30 6.71 4.80
C GLY A 66 4.58 6.91 3.33
N THR A 67 5.36 6.00 2.80
CA THR A 67 5.66 5.91 1.37
C THR A 67 5.60 4.46 0.96
N ALA A 68 5.04 4.21 -0.22
CA ALA A 68 5.07 2.89 -0.85
C ALA A 68 5.87 2.96 -2.15
N ALA A 69 6.73 1.98 -2.39
CA ALA A 69 7.35 1.71 -3.66
C ALA A 69 6.73 0.45 -4.27
N VAL A 70 6.31 0.52 -5.53
CA VAL A 70 5.64 -0.55 -6.25
C VAL A 70 6.45 -0.93 -7.48
N SER A 71 6.70 -2.21 -7.67
CA SER A 71 7.34 -2.72 -8.88
C SER A 71 6.56 -3.89 -9.46
N MET A 72 6.64 -4.05 -10.79
CA MET A 72 5.98 -5.12 -11.52
C MET A 72 7.03 -5.96 -12.23
N ALA A 73 7.02 -7.27 -11.98
CA ALA A 73 7.85 -8.20 -12.74
C ALA A 73 7.02 -8.81 -13.88
N SER A 74 7.42 -8.51 -15.11
CA SER A 74 6.76 -8.99 -16.34
C SER A 74 6.88 -10.51 -16.49
N ALA A 75 8.06 -11.07 -16.24
CA ALA A 75 8.35 -12.50 -16.38
C ALA A 75 7.56 -13.39 -15.42
N SER A 76 7.44 -13.00 -14.14
CA SER A 76 6.78 -13.78 -13.09
C SER A 76 5.32 -13.42 -12.87
N ASN A 77 4.79 -12.40 -13.55
CA ASN A 77 3.48 -11.82 -13.27
C ASN A 77 3.27 -11.48 -11.79
N SER A 78 4.29 -10.90 -11.14
CA SER A 78 4.21 -10.47 -9.75
C SER A 78 4.21 -8.95 -9.60
N ILE A 79 3.58 -8.50 -8.51
CA ILE A 79 3.68 -7.12 -8.01
C ILE A 79 4.41 -7.19 -6.68
N HIS A 80 5.42 -6.34 -6.51
CA HIS A 80 6.14 -6.18 -5.26
C HIS A 80 5.79 -4.81 -4.70
N VAL A 81 5.43 -4.76 -3.42
CA VAL A 81 5.16 -3.50 -2.73
C VAL A 81 6.04 -3.45 -1.49
N THR A 82 6.76 -2.34 -1.35
CA THR A 82 7.53 -2.02 -0.15
C THR A 82 6.90 -0.79 0.48
N VAL A 83 6.49 -0.90 1.74
CA VAL A 83 5.89 0.21 2.50
C VAL A 83 6.80 0.57 3.67
N ALA A 84 7.11 1.86 3.75
CA ALA A 84 7.68 2.50 4.93
C ALA A 84 6.61 3.38 5.55
N VAL A 85 6.35 3.21 6.84
CA VAL A 85 5.29 3.90 7.58
C VAL A 85 5.86 4.47 8.87
N SER A 86 5.32 5.60 9.30
CA SER A 86 5.57 6.24 10.58
C SER A 86 4.24 6.51 11.27
N GLY A 87 4.20 6.31 12.59
CA GLY A 87 3.08 6.67 13.46
C GLY A 87 1.96 5.63 13.59
N LEU A 88 1.85 4.65 12.68
CA LEU A 88 0.73 3.68 12.63
C LEU A 88 0.89 2.49 13.60
N SER A 89 1.72 2.61 14.64
CA SER A 89 2.07 1.52 15.56
C SER A 89 1.07 1.44 16.72
N SER A 90 0.61 0.23 17.05
CA SER A 90 -0.18 -0.06 18.23
C SER A 90 0.67 0.23 19.46
N LYS A 91 0.18 1.08 20.37
CA LYS A 91 0.89 1.30 21.64
C LYS A 91 0.89 0.02 22.48
N GLY A 92 1.99 -0.75 22.43
CA GLY A 92 2.29 -1.84 23.36
C GLY A 92 2.33 -3.26 22.79
N ALA A 93 2.21 -3.45 21.48
CA ALA A 93 2.35 -4.77 20.86
C ALA A 93 3.80 -5.01 20.38
N ASP A 94 4.37 -6.15 20.77
CA ASP A 94 5.66 -6.63 20.22
C ASP A 94 5.52 -7.15 18.79
N VAL A 95 4.30 -7.57 18.43
CA VAL A 95 3.95 -8.08 17.11
C VAL A 95 2.73 -7.32 16.62
N GLU A 96 2.91 -6.61 15.51
CA GLU A 96 1.86 -5.84 14.85
C GLU A 96 1.51 -6.50 13.52
N THR A 97 0.23 -6.53 13.20
CA THR A 97 -0.23 -7.07 11.91
C THR A 97 -0.87 -5.93 11.13
N PHE A 98 -0.46 -5.76 9.89
CA PHE A 98 -1.02 -4.75 9.01
C PHE A 98 -1.65 -5.39 7.78
N VAL A 99 -2.69 -4.74 7.27
CA VAL A 99 -3.31 -5.10 6.01
C VAL A 99 -2.80 -4.15 4.93
N VAL A 100 -2.11 -4.68 3.93
CA VAL A 100 -1.72 -3.94 2.73
C VAL A 100 -2.72 -4.24 1.63
N ARG A 101 -3.35 -3.20 1.09
CA ARG A 101 -4.36 -3.32 0.03
C ARG A 101 -3.99 -2.49 -1.19
N LEU A 102 -4.15 -3.07 -2.37
CA LEU A 102 -4.22 -2.35 -3.63
C LEU A 102 -5.70 -2.24 -4.01
N GLU A 103 -6.16 -1.04 -4.31
CA GLU A 103 -7.56 -0.77 -4.64
C GLU A 103 -7.71 0.28 -5.74
N THR A 104 -8.81 0.21 -6.47
CA THR A 104 -9.22 1.28 -7.40
C THR A 104 -10.23 2.18 -6.71
N LEU A 105 -10.03 3.49 -6.72
CA LEU A 105 -11.09 4.45 -6.45
C LEU A 105 -11.85 4.66 -7.75
N GLU A 106 -12.91 3.88 -8.00
CA GLU A 106 -13.84 4.24 -9.08
C GLU A 106 -14.60 5.50 -8.67
N THR A 107 -14.80 6.40 -9.63
CA THR A 107 -15.57 7.65 -9.46
C THR A 107 -16.99 7.34 -9.01
N GLY A 108 -17.24 7.40 -7.70
CA GLY A 108 -18.58 7.47 -7.10
C GLY A 108 -19.08 6.24 -6.35
N THR A 109 -18.38 5.10 -6.37
CA THR A 109 -18.82 3.89 -5.63
C THR A 109 -17.62 3.22 -4.97
N HIS A 110 -17.86 2.58 -3.82
CA HIS A 110 -16.87 1.97 -2.93
C HIS A 110 -15.61 1.44 -3.64
N PRO A 111 -14.40 1.64 -3.07
CA PRO A 111 -13.18 1.11 -3.66
C PRO A 111 -13.34 -0.37 -3.99
N SER A 112 -13.28 -0.71 -5.27
CA SER A 112 -13.28 -2.09 -5.72
C SER A 112 -11.95 -2.68 -5.24
N ARG A 113 -12.01 -3.50 -4.18
CA ARG A 113 -10.84 -4.15 -3.57
C ARG A 113 -10.21 -5.03 -4.62
N VAL A 114 -8.98 -4.70 -5.02
CA VAL A 114 -8.27 -5.40 -6.09
C VAL A 114 -7.47 -6.56 -5.49
N ILE A 115 -6.64 -6.28 -4.49
CA ILE A 115 -5.72 -7.23 -3.89
C ILE A 115 -5.50 -6.86 -2.41
N GLU A 116 -5.42 -7.86 -1.52
CA GLU A 116 -5.18 -7.69 -0.08
C GLU A 116 -4.10 -8.69 0.40
N GLU A 117 -3.23 -8.26 1.32
CA GLU A 117 -2.26 -9.11 2.03
C GLU A 117 -2.16 -8.70 3.50
N LEU A 118 -2.15 -9.70 4.38
CA LEU A 118 -1.89 -9.54 5.80
C LEU A 118 -0.39 -9.74 6.05
N VAL A 119 0.25 -8.73 6.62
CA VAL A 119 1.69 -8.75 6.90
C VAL A 119 1.89 -8.51 8.38
N THR A 120 2.43 -9.52 9.05
CA THR A 120 2.81 -9.44 10.47
C THR A 120 4.27 -9.03 10.59
N VAL A 121 4.53 -8.03 11.44
CA VAL A 121 5.84 -7.43 11.69
C VAL A 121 6.14 -7.54 13.17
N GLN A 122 7.34 -8.01 13.50
CA GLN A 122 7.84 -7.97 14.85
C GLN A 122 8.60 -6.66 15.06
N LYS A 123 8.32 -5.98 16.17
CA LYS A 123 9.05 -4.77 16.54
C LYS A 123 10.50 -5.15 16.85
N PRO A 124 11.51 -4.41 16.34
CA PRO A 124 12.88 -4.64 16.74
C PRO A 124 12.99 -4.45 18.26
N GLN A 125 13.55 -5.44 18.96
CA GLN A 125 13.87 -5.28 20.37
C GLN A 125 15.03 -4.29 20.48
N GLU A 126 14.86 -3.25 21.30
CA GLU A 126 15.93 -2.29 21.64
C GLU A 126 17.02 -2.94 22.49
#